data_AF-A0ABC8EE92-F1
#
_entry.id   AF-A0ABC8EE92-F1
#
_cell.length_a   1.000
_cell.length_b   1.000
_cell.length_c   1.000
_cell.angle_alpha   90.00
_cell.angle_beta   90.00
_cell.angle_gamma   90.00
#
_symmetry.space_group_name_H-M   'P 1'
#
loop_
_entity.id
_entity.type
_entity.pdbx_description
1 polymer ?
#
loop_
_entity_poly.entity_id
_entity_poly.type
_entity_poly.pdbx_seq_one_letter_code
_entity_poly.pdbx_strand_id
1 'polypeptide(L)'
;MTIFVTNPVPKELYKDISKKLMQYTNIHGEQVGFLTSSNEDEKIIKLNMMGGEFCGNASRSLGALLLYNNYPYIKNKEELYEVKLQCSGYEDVLNCEVTPTKVSNLFYSKMDMPIPSKIKLAKLEDYEIYKVDFSGICHFVVDINKVENKEKFFNLVKNTMEEIYPEYDAFGIMFYDFHKNYLKPLVYVKETDSLFWEESCASGTSAVVSALAYENKENICIGIRQPGGELEATANYVESKIDKITIKGTVEIVAEGIVNVNL
;
A
#
# COMPACT_ATOMS: atom_id res chain seq x y z
N MET A 1 -7.73 -3.76 8.02
CA MET A 1 -7.58 -2.70 9.07
C MET A 1 -6.14 -2.60 9.57
N THR A 2 -5.59 -1.39 9.67
CA THR A 2 -4.26 -1.13 10.27
C THR A 2 -4.39 -0.68 11.72
N ILE A 3 -3.58 -1.24 12.61
CA ILE A 3 -3.47 -0.82 14.01
C ILE A 3 -2.21 0.04 14.18
N PHE A 4 -2.36 1.24 14.75
CA PHE A 4 -1.22 2.09 15.10
C PHE A 4 -0.91 2.02 16.58
N VAL A 5 0.30 1.61 16.93
CA VAL A 5 0.85 1.69 18.29
C VAL A 5 1.50 3.06 18.43
N THR A 6 0.87 3.92 19.22
CA THR A 6 1.27 5.33 19.41
C THR A 6 2.26 5.51 20.57
N ASN A 7 2.31 4.57 21.51
CA ASN A 7 3.29 4.58 22.60
C ASN A 7 4.69 4.19 22.09
N PRO A 8 5.76 4.76 22.67
CA PRO A 8 7.12 4.29 22.41
C PRO A 8 7.28 2.83 22.82
N VAL A 9 7.75 2.01 21.88
CA VAL A 9 8.00 0.58 22.08
C VAL A 9 9.38 0.24 21.50
N PRO A 10 10.24 -0.51 22.22
CA PRO A 10 11.50 -1.01 21.68
C PRO A 10 11.29 -1.88 20.43
N LYS A 11 12.13 -1.68 19.41
CA LYS A 11 11.97 -2.33 18.09
C LYS A 11 11.98 -3.85 18.16
N GLU A 12 12.74 -4.42 19.08
CA GLU A 12 12.81 -5.85 19.36
C GLU A 12 11.46 -6.47 19.75
N LEU A 13 10.52 -5.68 20.28
CA LEU A 13 9.20 -6.16 20.69
C LEU A 13 8.14 -6.04 19.58
N TYR A 14 8.45 -5.37 18.45
CA TYR A 14 7.46 -5.11 17.40
C TYR A 14 6.83 -6.39 16.87
N LYS A 15 7.65 -7.41 16.61
CA LYS A 15 7.20 -8.69 16.06
C LYS A 15 6.21 -9.39 17.00
N ASP A 16 6.53 -9.45 18.29
CA ASP A 16 5.73 -10.20 19.26
C ASP A 16 4.45 -9.45 19.64
N ILE A 17 4.51 -8.12 19.75
CA ILE A 17 3.32 -7.28 19.90
C ILE A 17 2.41 -7.42 18.68
N SER A 18 2.95 -7.32 17.47
CA SER A 18 2.15 -7.40 16.24
C SER A 18 1.40 -8.73 16.15
N LYS A 19 2.08 -9.85 16.42
CA LYS A 19 1.44 -11.17 16.49
C LYS A 19 0.26 -11.19 17.47
N LYS A 20 0.40 -10.60 18.66
CA LYS A 20 -0.66 -10.54 19.67
C LYS A 20 -1.83 -9.66 19.24
N LEU A 21 -1.57 -8.52 18.59
CA LEU A 21 -2.62 -7.60 18.14
C LEU A 21 -3.42 -8.15 16.95
N MET A 22 -2.78 -8.91 16.06
CA MET A 22 -3.43 -9.52 14.90
C MET A 22 -4.20 -10.82 15.21
N GLN A 23 -4.02 -11.39 16.41
CA GLN A 23 -4.76 -12.58 16.83
C GLN A 23 -6.28 -12.32 16.84
N TYR A 24 -7.04 -13.32 16.39
CA TYR A 24 -8.51 -13.30 16.42
C TYR A 24 -9.08 -13.07 17.82
N THR A 25 -8.39 -13.57 18.86
CA THR A 25 -8.78 -13.39 20.27
C THR A 25 -8.39 -12.03 20.84
N ASN A 26 -7.97 -11.07 20.01
CA ASN A 26 -7.58 -9.72 20.40
C ASN A 26 -8.21 -8.70 19.43
N ILE A 27 -7.45 -7.70 18.95
CA ILE A 27 -7.97 -6.65 18.05
C ILE A 27 -8.27 -7.20 16.65
N HIS A 28 -7.62 -8.29 16.23
CA HIS A 28 -7.79 -8.92 14.92
C HIS A 28 -7.54 -7.95 13.76
N GLY A 29 -6.47 -7.14 13.88
CA GLY A 29 -5.99 -6.31 12.77
C GLY A 29 -5.29 -7.12 11.68
N GLU A 30 -5.17 -6.55 10.49
CA GLU A 30 -4.42 -7.13 9.36
C GLU A 30 -2.94 -6.72 9.40
N GLN A 31 -2.68 -5.48 9.83
CA GLN A 31 -1.34 -4.90 9.86
C GLN A 31 -1.15 -4.06 11.12
N VAL A 32 0.09 -3.97 11.59
CA VAL A 32 0.47 -3.17 12.75
C VAL A 32 1.61 -2.23 12.38
N GLY A 33 1.48 -0.96 12.76
CA GLY A 33 2.48 0.07 12.57
C GLY A 33 2.83 0.75 13.89
N PHE A 34 4.11 0.95 14.15
CA PHE A 34 4.62 1.58 15.36
C PHE A 34 5.12 2.99 15.04
N LEU A 35 4.64 3.98 15.79
CA LEU A 35 4.96 5.38 15.54
C LEU A 35 6.21 5.80 16.30
N THR A 36 7.17 6.38 15.59
CA THR A 36 8.35 7.02 16.17
C THR A 36 8.55 8.40 15.54
N SER A 37 9.42 9.23 16.09
CA SER A 37 9.93 10.39 15.37
C SER A 37 10.87 9.95 14.24
N SER A 38 10.92 10.73 13.16
CA SER A 38 11.91 10.60 12.10
C SER A 38 13.29 11.06 12.59
N ASN A 39 14.35 10.51 11.97
CA ASN A 39 15.72 10.96 12.18
C ASN A 39 16.06 12.24 11.38
N GLU A 40 15.29 12.55 10.33
CA GLU A 40 15.52 13.73 9.48
C GLU A 40 14.96 15.02 10.10
N ASP A 41 13.77 14.93 10.67
CA ASP A 41 13.10 16.01 11.39
C ASP A 41 12.17 15.38 12.43
N GLU A 42 12.36 15.72 13.72
CA GLU A 42 11.55 15.18 14.82
C GLU A 42 10.05 15.51 14.69
N LYS A 43 9.70 16.50 13.85
CA LYS A 43 8.34 16.90 13.50
C LYS A 43 7.69 15.98 12.46
N ILE A 44 8.45 15.10 11.83
CA ILE A 44 7.95 14.12 10.88
C ILE A 44 7.78 12.80 11.64
N ILE A 45 6.56 12.28 11.67
CA ILE A 45 6.29 10.97 12.26
C ILE A 45 6.73 9.89 11.28
N LYS A 46 7.50 8.93 11.78
CA LYS A 46 7.90 7.72 11.07
C LYS A 46 7.01 6.56 11.49
N LEU A 47 6.35 5.98 10.51
CA LEU A 47 5.61 4.73 10.59
C LEU A 47 6.55 3.56 10.40
N ASN A 48 6.71 2.71 11.42
CA ASN A 48 7.49 1.48 11.31
C ASN A 48 6.51 0.31 11.21
N MET A 49 6.35 -0.24 10.02
CA MET A 49 5.51 -1.42 9.80
C MET A 49 6.13 -2.65 10.47
N MET A 50 5.27 -3.58 10.90
CA MET A 50 5.69 -4.79 11.59
C MET A 50 6.69 -5.66 10.82
N GLY A 51 6.65 -5.65 9.48
CA GLY A 51 7.59 -6.36 8.61
C GLY A 51 8.72 -5.48 8.07
N GLY A 52 8.77 -4.19 8.45
CA GLY A 52 9.75 -3.23 7.94
C GLY A 52 9.50 -2.76 6.50
N GLU A 53 8.40 -3.20 5.89
CA GLU A 53 7.98 -2.87 4.54
C GLU A 53 7.35 -1.47 4.43
N PHE A 54 7.20 -1.00 3.19
CA PHE A 54 6.38 0.17 2.88
C PHE A 54 4.91 -0.22 2.73
N CYS A 55 4.01 0.52 3.38
CA CYS A 55 2.57 0.34 3.20
C CYS A 55 1.88 1.69 2.93
N GLY A 56 1.45 1.91 1.69
CA GLY A 56 0.73 3.13 1.30
C GLY A 56 -0.62 3.30 2.00
N ASN A 57 -1.34 2.21 2.28
CA ASN A 57 -2.62 2.24 3.00
C ASN A 57 -2.44 2.62 4.48
N ALA A 58 -1.42 2.07 5.14
CA ALA A 58 -1.09 2.47 6.51
C ALA A 58 -0.58 3.93 6.53
N SER A 59 0.24 4.32 5.56
CA SER A 59 0.78 5.68 5.49
C SER A 59 -0.30 6.75 5.29
N ARG A 60 -1.25 6.54 4.36
CA ARG A 60 -2.40 7.46 4.19
C ARG A 60 -3.32 7.47 5.41
N SER A 61 -3.41 6.34 6.12
CA SER A 61 -4.20 6.25 7.36
C SER A 61 -3.54 6.98 8.52
N LEU A 62 -2.20 6.96 8.60
CA LEU A 62 -1.45 7.76 9.54
C LEU A 62 -1.65 9.26 9.29
N GLY A 63 -1.67 9.70 8.03
CA GLY A 63 -1.99 11.09 7.70
C GLY A 63 -3.33 11.54 8.31
N ALA A 64 -4.38 10.72 8.14
CA ALA A 64 -5.69 10.98 8.75
C ALA A 64 -5.66 10.94 10.29
N LEU A 65 -4.95 9.98 10.89
CA LEU A 65 -4.79 9.88 12.35
C LEU A 65 -4.09 11.12 12.94
N LEU A 66 -3.04 11.62 12.28
CA LEU A 66 -2.32 12.81 12.74
C LEU A 66 -3.23 14.05 12.72
N LEU A 67 -4.07 14.19 11.69
CA LEU A 67 -5.06 15.26 11.65
C LEU A 67 -6.11 15.10 12.74
N TYR A 68 -6.66 13.88 12.90
CA TYR A 68 -7.64 13.56 13.95
C TYR A 68 -7.12 13.90 15.36
N ASN A 69 -5.84 13.64 15.61
CA ASN A 69 -5.17 13.94 16.89
C ASN A 69 -4.64 15.38 17.02
N ASN A 70 -4.96 16.28 16.08
CA ASN A 70 -4.49 17.67 16.06
C ASN A 70 -2.96 17.81 16.14
N TYR A 71 -2.22 16.97 15.39
CA TYR A 71 -0.76 17.03 15.38
C TYR A 71 -0.26 18.43 14.95
N PRO A 72 0.62 19.09 15.72
CA PRO A 72 0.85 20.54 15.60
C PRO A 72 1.62 20.97 14.35
N TYR A 73 2.26 20.04 13.63
CA TYR A 73 3.13 20.35 12.47
C TYR A 73 2.45 20.13 11.12
N ILE A 74 1.12 20.04 11.10
CA ILE A 74 0.33 19.92 9.88
C ILE A 74 0.13 21.31 9.25
N LYS A 75 0.36 21.41 7.94
CA LYS A 75 0.10 22.66 7.20
C LYS A 75 -1.34 22.67 6.73
N ASN A 76 -2.06 23.75 7.02
CA ASN A 76 -3.43 23.96 6.54
C ASN A 76 -3.44 24.94 5.36
N LYS A 77 -4.10 24.55 4.27
CA LYS A 77 -4.40 25.36 3.09
C LYS A 77 -5.89 25.21 2.75
N GLU A 78 -6.73 26.08 3.30
CA GLU A 78 -8.17 26.15 2.92
C GLU A 78 -8.89 24.78 3.01
N GLU A 79 -8.84 24.14 4.18
CA GLU A 79 -9.45 22.81 4.46
C GLU A 79 -8.72 21.61 3.82
N LEU A 80 -7.63 21.84 3.10
CA LEU A 80 -6.65 20.83 2.72
C LEU A 80 -5.48 20.82 3.70
N TYR A 81 -5.22 19.68 4.32
CA TYR A 81 -4.16 19.52 5.30
C TYR A 81 -3.00 18.71 4.72
N GLU A 82 -1.83 19.32 4.61
CA GLU A 82 -0.61 18.66 4.15
C GLU A 82 0.15 18.10 5.35
N VAL A 83 0.29 16.79 5.37
CA VAL A 83 0.98 16.00 6.40
C VAL A 83 2.21 15.37 5.78
N LYS A 84 3.37 15.64 6.37
CA LYS A 84 4.63 14.95 6.04
C LYS A 84 4.85 13.80 7.00
N LEU A 85 5.16 12.63 6.47
CA LEU A 85 5.45 11.43 7.25
C LEU A 85 6.50 10.57 6.55
N GLN A 86 7.09 9.63 7.27
CA GLN A 86 7.93 8.58 6.71
C GLN A 86 7.33 7.21 6.99
N CYS A 87 7.68 6.22 6.18
CA CYS A 87 7.29 4.83 6.39
C CYS A 87 8.53 3.94 6.23
N SER A 88 8.63 2.86 7.01
CA SER A 88 9.62 1.81 6.75
C SER A 88 9.55 1.32 5.31
N GLY A 89 10.65 0.81 4.76
CA GLY A 89 10.71 0.35 3.36
C GLY A 89 10.69 1.45 2.30
N TYR A 90 10.63 2.73 2.70
CA TYR A 90 10.77 3.88 1.80
C TYR A 90 11.62 4.96 2.45
N GLU A 91 12.65 5.43 1.74
CA GLU A 91 13.66 6.34 2.32
C GLU A 91 13.15 7.78 2.39
N ASP A 92 12.43 8.24 1.36
CA ASP A 92 12.03 9.64 1.29
C ASP A 92 10.84 9.98 2.20
N VAL A 93 10.71 11.28 2.48
CA VAL A 93 9.51 11.84 3.13
C VAL A 93 8.33 11.77 2.16
N LEU A 94 7.24 11.19 2.64
CA LEU A 94 5.97 11.11 1.94
C LEU A 94 5.12 12.33 2.23
N ASN A 95 4.41 12.79 1.21
CA ASN A 95 3.44 13.87 1.34
C ASN A 95 2.01 13.29 1.26
N CYS A 96 1.26 13.54 2.33
CA CYS A 96 -0.13 13.11 2.46
C CYS A 96 -1.03 14.35 2.54
N GLU A 97 -2.02 14.42 1.66
CA GLU A 97 -3.07 15.44 1.66
C GLU A 97 -4.31 14.86 2.33
N VAL A 98 -4.83 15.53 3.35
CA VAL A 98 -5.99 15.08 4.11
C VAL A 98 -7.07 16.15 4.08
N THR A 99 -8.31 15.75 3.79
CA THR A 99 -9.48 16.62 3.83
C THR A 99 -10.53 16.00 4.77
N PRO A 100 -10.98 16.72 5.80
CA PRO A 100 -12.06 16.27 6.67
C PRO A 100 -13.36 16.05 5.89
N THR A 101 -14.18 15.10 6.34
CA THR A 101 -15.57 14.99 5.88
C THR A 101 -16.51 15.64 6.90
N LYS A 102 -17.83 15.59 6.63
CA LYS A 102 -18.85 15.99 7.63
C LYS A 102 -18.93 15.04 8.82
N VAL A 103 -18.35 13.84 8.71
CA VAL A 103 -18.28 12.83 9.78
C VAL A 103 -16.91 12.96 10.45
N SER A 104 -16.89 13.18 11.76
CA SER A 104 -15.70 13.62 12.49
C SER A 104 -14.53 12.63 12.49
N ASN A 105 -14.81 11.33 12.37
CA ASN A 105 -13.80 10.27 12.34
C ASN A 105 -13.53 9.76 10.91
N LEU A 106 -14.05 10.43 9.87
CA LEU A 106 -13.91 10.02 8.48
C LEU A 106 -13.23 11.13 7.67
N PHE A 107 -12.21 10.75 6.91
CA PHE A 107 -11.35 11.67 6.16
C PHE A 107 -11.17 11.17 4.73
N TYR A 108 -11.03 12.08 3.77
CA TYR A 108 -10.37 11.77 2.50
C TYR A 108 -8.87 11.93 2.70
N SER A 109 -8.12 10.89 2.36
CA SER A 109 -6.66 10.90 2.48
C SER A 109 -6.05 10.49 1.15
N LYS A 110 -5.21 11.38 0.61
CA LYS A 110 -4.46 11.23 -0.63
C LYS A 110 -2.98 11.16 -0.31
N MET A 111 -2.29 10.20 -0.90
CA MET A 111 -0.89 9.93 -0.66
C MET A 111 -0.11 9.92 -1.97
N ASP A 112 1.02 10.62 -1.98
CA ASP A 112 2.02 10.45 -3.04
C ASP A 112 2.66 9.06 -2.88
N MET A 113 2.65 8.27 -3.95
CA MET A 113 3.16 6.90 -3.95
C MET A 113 4.54 6.82 -4.60
N PRO A 114 5.39 5.87 -4.19
CA PRO A 114 6.65 5.59 -4.89
C PRO A 114 6.38 5.34 -6.38
N ILE A 115 7.26 5.87 -7.25
CA ILE A 115 7.21 5.59 -8.69
C ILE A 115 7.86 4.23 -8.99
N PRO A 116 7.36 3.47 -9.98
CA PRO A 116 7.97 2.22 -10.36
C PRO A 116 9.34 2.47 -11.03
N SER A 117 10.31 1.64 -10.71
CA SER A 117 11.64 1.65 -11.33
C SER A 117 11.60 1.12 -12.76
N LYS A 118 10.64 0.23 -13.07
CA LYS A 118 10.46 -0.36 -14.40
C LYS A 118 9.02 -0.80 -14.62
N ILE A 119 8.53 -0.58 -15.84
CA ILE A 119 7.30 -1.16 -16.35
C ILE A 119 7.66 -1.91 -17.62
N LYS A 120 7.22 -3.16 -17.74
CA LYS A 120 7.37 -3.93 -18.98
C LYS A 120 6.13 -4.77 -19.26
N LEU A 121 5.74 -4.80 -20.53
CA LEU A 121 4.88 -5.86 -21.03
C LEU A 121 5.73 -7.15 -21.10
N ALA A 122 5.26 -8.20 -20.44
CA ALA A 122 5.89 -9.50 -20.39
C ALA A 122 4.90 -10.55 -20.89
N LYS A 123 5.45 -11.59 -21.52
CA LYS A 123 4.69 -12.77 -21.91
C LYS A 123 5.09 -13.93 -21.00
N LEU A 124 4.15 -14.45 -20.22
CA LEU A 124 4.32 -15.67 -19.44
C LEU A 124 3.44 -16.74 -20.06
N GLU A 125 4.05 -17.70 -20.76
CA GLU A 125 3.33 -18.65 -21.61
C GLU A 125 2.35 -17.94 -22.56
N ASP A 126 1.04 -18.16 -22.40
CA ASP A 126 -0.02 -17.58 -23.21
C ASP A 126 -0.61 -16.29 -22.62
N TYR A 127 -0.09 -15.82 -21.49
CA TYR A 127 -0.57 -14.62 -20.81
C TYR A 127 0.26 -13.39 -21.16
N GLU A 128 -0.41 -12.34 -21.65
CA GLU A 128 0.13 -10.99 -21.72
C GLU A 128 -0.10 -10.27 -20.39
N ILE A 129 0.97 -9.87 -19.74
CA ILE A 129 0.92 -9.25 -18.41
C ILE A 129 1.88 -8.07 -18.31
N TYR A 130 1.57 -7.10 -17.46
CA TYR A 130 2.51 -6.05 -17.11
C TYR A 130 3.27 -6.43 -15.84
N LYS A 131 4.60 -6.44 -15.89
CA LYS A 131 5.44 -6.48 -14.68
C LYS A 131 5.85 -5.05 -14.34
N VAL A 132 5.47 -4.61 -13.14
CA VAL A 132 5.72 -3.29 -12.60
C VAL A 132 6.60 -3.43 -11.35
N ASP A 133 7.79 -2.88 -11.40
CA ASP A 133 8.81 -3.03 -10.35
C ASP A 133 8.82 -1.81 -9.44
N PHE A 134 8.60 -2.03 -8.14
CA PHE A 134 8.80 -1.03 -7.09
C PHE A 134 9.98 -1.46 -6.19
N SER A 135 10.41 -0.57 -5.29
CA SER A 135 11.36 -0.95 -4.26
C SER A 135 10.74 -2.00 -3.33
N GLY A 136 11.42 -3.12 -3.11
CA GLY A 136 11.00 -4.22 -2.22
C GLY A 136 9.88 -5.14 -2.73
N ILE A 137 9.19 -4.79 -3.83
CA ILE A 137 8.12 -5.63 -4.40
C ILE A 137 7.95 -5.41 -5.90
N CYS A 138 7.68 -6.49 -6.64
CA CYS A 138 7.19 -6.39 -8.01
C CYS A 138 5.72 -6.82 -8.12
N HIS A 139 4.99 -6.22 -9.05
CA HIS A 139 3.59 -6.49 -9.29
C HIS A 139 3.36 -6.96 -10.73
N PHE A 140 2.58 -8.03 -10.88
CA PHE A 140 2.14 -8.59 -12.14
C PHE A 140 0.67 -8.23 -12.36
N VAL A 141 0.38 -7.34 -13.30
CA VAL A 141 -0.99 -6.97 -13.67
C VAL A 141 -1.47 -7.85 -14.81
N VAL A 142 -2.57 -8.56 -14.58
CA VAL A 142 -3.16 -9.51 -15.52
C VAL A 142 -4.67 -9.33 -15.58
N ASP A 143 -5.25 -9.47 -16.77
CA ASP A 143 -6.70 -9.51 -16.94
C ASP A 143 -7.28 -10.75 -16.26
N ILE A 144 -8.10 -10.54 -15.23
CA ILE A 144 -8.72 -11.63 -14.48
C ILE A 144 -9.59 -12.52 -15.37
N ASN A 145 -10.17 -11.98 -16.46
CA ASN A 145 -11.03 -12.71 -17.38
C ASN A 145 -10.23 -13.66 -18.27
N LYS A 146 -8.92 -13.46 -18.41
CA LYS A 146 -8.01 -14.36 -19.14
C LYS A 146 -7.43 -15.46 -18.26
N VAL A 147 -7.59 -15.38 -16.93
CA VAL A 147 -7.04 -16.37 -15.98
C VAL A 147 -8.13 -17.30 -15.45
N GLU A 148 -8.21 -18.49 -16.04
CA GLU A 148 -9.16 -19.53 -15.62
C GLU A 148 -8.82 -20.10 -14.23
N ASN A 149 -7.56 -20.46 -14.01
CA ASN A 149 -7.08 -21.04 -12.75
C ASN A 149 -6.00 -20.16 -12.11
N LYS A 150 -6.39 -19.46 -11.03
CA LYS A 150 -5.54 -18.52 -10.30
C LYS A 150 -4.37 -19.20 -9.58
N GLU A 151 -4.55 -20.43 -9.11
CA GLU A 151 -3.50 -21.20 -8.44
C GLU A 151 -2.43 -21.65 -9.45
N LYS A 152 -2.86 -22.18 -10.61
CA LYS A 152 -1.95 -22.52 -11.70
C LYS A 152 -1.16 -21.28 -12.16
N PHE A 153 -1.85 -20.16 -12.32
CA PHE A 153 -1.22 -18.89 -12.71
C PHE A 153 -0.24 -18.38 -11.64
N PHE A 154 -0.59 -18.48 -10.36
CA PHE A 154 0.32 -18.17 -9.26
C PHE A 154 1.60 -19.02 -9.32
N ASN A 155 1.48 -20.34 -9.48
CA ASN A 155 2.64 -21.22 -9.58
C ASN A 155 3.51 -20.89 -10.81
N LEU A 156 2.90 -20.53 -11.94
CA LEU A 156 3.62 -20.06 -13.12
C LEU A 156 4.45 -18.79 -12.82
N VAL A 157 3.85 -17.80 -12.15
CA VAL A 157 4.55 -16.57 -11.74
C VAL A 157 5.65 -16.88 -10.71
N LYS A 158 5.38 -17.74 -9.71
CA LYS A 158 6.36 -18.13 -8.68
C LYS A 158 7.57 -18.80 -9.31
N ASN A 159 7.38 -19.78 -10.18
CA ASN A 159 8.48 -20.46 -10.89
C ASN A 159 9.28 -19.47 -11.75
N THR A 160 8.60 -18.57 -12.47
CA THR A 160 9.26 -17.54 -13.28
C THR A 160 10.12 -16.61 -12.41
N MET A 161 9.62 -16.23 -11.23
CA MET A 161 10.38 -15.41 -10.28
C MET A 161 11.59 -16.17 -9.73
N GLU A 162 11.44 -17.45 -9.37
CA GLU A 162 12.54 -18.27 -8.87
C GLU A 162 13.62 -18.53 -9.92
N GLU A 163 13.26 -18.70 -11.19
CA GLU A 163 14.20 -18.98 -12.29
C GLU A 163 14.91 -17.72 -12.81
N ILE A 164 14.18 -16.61 -12.97
CA ILE A 164 14.67 -15.42 -13.69
C ILE A 164 15.07 -14.29 -12.73
N TYR A 165 14.41 -14.20 -11.57
CA TYR A 165 14.58 -13.10 -10.63
C TYR A 165 14.79 -13.62 -9.21
N PRO A 166 15.78 -14.49 -8.94
CA PRO A 166 15.89 -15.21 -7.66
C PRO A 166 16.05 -14.28 -6.45
N GLU A 167 16.52 -13.05 -6.66
CA GLU A 167 16.65 -12.01 -5.64
C GLU A 167 15.38 -11.14 -5.60
N TYR A 168 14.35 -11.61 -4.88
CA TYR A 168 13.13 -10.87 -4.57
C TYR A 168 12.65 -11.16 -3.15
N ASP A 169 12.05 -10.15 -2.51
CA ASP A 169 11.47 -10.28 -1.17
C ASP A 169 9.99 -10.68 -1.24
N ALA A 170 9.24 -10.01 -2.11
CA ALA A 170 7.83 -10.25 -2.35
C ALA A 170 7.43 -9.98 -3.81
N PHE A 171 6.34 -10.59 -4.25
CA PHE A 171 5.64 -10.18 -5.46
C PHE A 171 4.13 -10.18 -5.25
N GLY A 172 3.42 -9.36 -6.03
CA GLY A 172 1.96 -9.38 -6.07
C GLY A 172 1.43 -9.71 -7.46
N ILE A 173 0.32 -10.44 -7.53
CA ILE A 173 -0.45 -10.66 -8.75
C ILE A 173 -1.74 -9.85 -8.63
N MET A 174 -1.87 -8.85 -9.49
CA MET A 174 -2.99 -7.94 -9.57
C MET A 174 -3.97 -8.48 -10.61
N PHE A 175 -4.91 -9.32 -10.17
CA PHE A 175 -5.99 -9.81 -11.02
C PHE A 175 -6.98 -8.66 -11.25
N TYR A 176 -6.84 -7.98 -12.37
CA TYR A 176 -7.61 -6.78 -12.68
C TYR A 176 -8.69 -7.08 -13.73
N ASP A 177 -9.94 -6.70 -13.42
CA ASP A 177 -11.05 -6.71 -14.38
C ASP A 177 -11.10 -5.34 -15.06
N PHE A 178 -10.57 -5.27 -16.28
CA PHE A 178 -10.54 -4.05 -17.09
C PHE A 178 -11.93 -3.53 -17.46
N HIS A 179 -12.96 -4.38 -17.46
CA HIS A 179 -14.33 -3.95 -17.77
C HIS A 179 -15.05 -3.37 -16.56
N LYS A 180 -14.70 -3.84 -15.35
CA LYS A 180 -15.37 -3.45 -14.10
C LYS A 180 -14.55 -2.50 -13.24
N ASN A 181 -13.32 -2.17 -13.64
CA ASN A 181 -12.33 -1.48 -12.82
C ASN A 181 -12.25 -2.10 -11.41
N TYR A 182 -12.11 -3.42 -11.36
CA TYR A 182 -12.08 -4.19 -10.12
C TYR A 182 -10.77 -4.95 -9.98
N LEU A 183 -10.06 -4.74 -8.88
CA LEU A 183 -8.79 -5.37 -8.57
C LEU A 183 -8.99 -6.40 -7.45
N LYS A 184 -8.53 -7.63 -7.69
CA LYS A 184 -8.33 -8.63 -6.63
C LYS A 184 -6.82 -8.90 -6.45
N PRO A 185 -6.17 -8.27 -5.46
CA PRO A 185 -4.74 -8.41 -5.25
C PRO A 185 -4.39 -9.71 -4.49
N LEU A 186 -3.39 -10.43 -5.00
CA LEU A 186 -2.76 -11.58 -4.35
C LEU A 186 -1.30 -11.22 -4.08
N VAL A 187 -0.80 -11.41 -2.86
CA VAL A 187 0.60 -11.09 -2.49
C VAL A 187 1.28 -12.32 -1.94
N TYR A 188 2.51 -12.55 -2.38
CA TYR A 188 3.39 -13.60 -1.91
C TYR A 188 4.66 -13.00 -1.30
N VAL A 189 5.03 -13.48 -0.11
CA VAL A 189 6.24 -13.08 0.61
C VAL A 189 7.18 -14.28 0.72
N LYS A 190 8.39 -14.13 0.19
CA LYS A 190 9.36 -15.21 0.04
C LYS A 190 9.91 -15.69 1.39
N GLU A 191 10.27 -14.76 2.28
CA GLU A 191 10.89 -15.09 3.58
C GLU A 191 10.01 -16.03 4.43
N THR A 192 8.70 -15.84 4.36
CA THR A 192 7.71 -16.58 5.16
C THR A 192 6.96 -17.66 4.39
N ASP A 193 7.25 -17.83 3.09
CA ASP A 193 6.52 -18.68 2.13
C ASP A 193 5.00 -18.57 2.28
N SER A 194 4.52 -17.32 2.31
CA SER A 194 3.12 -17.02 2.63
C SER A 194 2.41 -16.31 1.48
N LEU A 195 1.13 -16.64 1.32
CA LEU A 195 0.28 -16.20 0.22
C LEU A 195 -1.02 -15.62 0.76
N PHE A 196 -1.31 -14.37 0.43
CA PHE A 196 -2.45 -13.64 0.98
C PHE A 196 -3.29 -12.97 -0.11
N TRP A 197 -4.60 -13.13 -0.01
CA TRP A 197 -5.53 -12.25 -0.69
C TRP A 197 -5.66 -10.98 0.12
N GLU A 198 -5.28 -9.86 -0.49
CA GLU A 198 -5.37 -8.55 0.13
C GLU A 198 -6.77 -7.97 -0.09
N GLU A 199 -7.36 -7.39 0.95
CA GLU A 199 -8.65 -6.72 0.84
C GLU A 199 -8.49 -5.35 0.13
N SER A 200 -7.37 -4.67 0.37
CA SER A 200 -7.01 -3.41 -0.32
C SER A 200 -5.50 -3.27 -0.43
N CYS A 201 -4.99 -3.06 -1.65
CA CYS A 201 -3.58 -2.96 -1.93
C CYS A 201 -3.24 -1.62 -2.62
N ALA A 202 -2.69 -0.68 -1.84
CA ALA A 202 -2.21 0.60 -2.32
C ALA A 202 -1.16 0.48 -3.45
N SER A 203 -0.11 -0.31 -3.23
CA SER A 203 0.96 -0.53 -4.23
C SER A 203 0.47 -1.28 -5.46
N GLY A 204 -0.44 -2.25 -5.27
CA GLY A 204 -1.12 -2.95 -6.35
C GLY A 204 -1.98 -2.04 -7.21
N THR A 205 -2.71 -1.12 -6.57
CA THR A 205 -3.49 -0.07 -7.26
C THR A 205 -2.54 0.84 -8.06
N SER A 206 -1.42 1.28 -7.46
CA SER A 206 -0.37 2.03 -8.16
C SER A 206 0.19 1.27 -9.37
N ALA A 207 0.39 -0.05 -9.26
CA ALA A 207 0.86 -0.89 -10.35
C ALA A 207 -0.14 -0.92 -11.52
N VAL A 208 -1.44 -1.07 -11.23
CA VAL A 208 -2.49 -1.08 -12.25
C VAL A 208 -2.54 0.25 -13.00
N VAL A 209 -2.61 1.39 -12.28
CA VAL A 209 -2.64 2.69 -12.97
C VAL A 209 -1.36 3.01 -13.72
N SER A 210 -0.21 2.54 -13.23
CA SER A 210 1.07 2.67 -13.94
C SER A 210 1.07 1.87 -15.24
N ALA A 211 0.57 0.63 -15.22
CA ALA A 211 0.47 -0.22 -16.41
C ALA A 211 -0.47 0.40 -17.44
N LEU A 212 -1.65 0.88 -17.01
CA LEU A 212 -2.62 1.55 -17.89
C LEU A 212 -2.05 2.84 -18.50
N ALA A 213 -1.38 3.67 -17.69
CA ALA A 213 -0.78 4.91 -18.18
C ALA A 213 0.37 4.63 -19.16
N TYR A 214 1.16 3.59 -18.89
CA TYR A 214 2.23 3.15 -19.78
C TYR A 214 1.71 2.58 -21.10
N GLU A 215 0.64 1.78 -21.07
CA GLU A 215 0.00 1.20 -22.25
C GLU A 215 -0.60 2.28 -23.17
N ASN A 216 -1.39 3.18 -22.58
CA ASN A 216 -2.11 4.23 -23.32
C ASN A 216 -1.25 5.45 -23.62
N LYS A 217 -0.07 5.57 -22.99
CA LYS A 217 0.86 6.71 -23.11
C LYS A 217 0.22 8.04 -22.72
N GLU A 218 -0.61 8.02 -21.69
CA GLU A 218 -1.36 9.18 -21.21
C GLU A 218 -1.52 9.18 -19.69
N ASN A 219 -1.94 10.32 -19.15
CA ASN A 219 -2.26 10.43 -17.73
C ASN A 219 -3.54 9.66 -17.43
N ILE A 220 -3.50 8.83 -16.40
CA ILE A 220 -4.65 8.05 -15.93
C ILE A 220 -5.13 8.61 -14.59
N CYS A 221 -6.44 8.73 -14.43
CA CYS A 221 -7.11 9.02 -13.17
C CYS A 221 -8.39 8.17 -13.11
N ILE A 222 -8.41 7.13 -12.27
CA ILE A 222 -9.51 6.18 -12.19
C ILE A 222 -9.80 5.72 -10.75
N GLY A 223 -11.05 5.40 -10.47
CA GLY A 223 -11.45 4.64 -9.29
C GLY A 223 -11.29 3.14 -9.54
N ILE A 224 -10.57 2.45 -8.65
CA ILE A 224 -10.37 1.00 -8.69
C ILE A 224 -11.03 0.39 -7.46
N ARG A 225 -12.07 -0.39 -7.70
CA ARG A 225 -12.78 -1.16 -6.67
C ARG A 225 -11.99 -2.39 -6.28
N GLN A 226 -12.02 -2.72 -5.01
CA GLN A 226 -11.33 -3.84 -4.38
C GLN A 226 -12.27 -4.49 -3.34
N PRO A 227 -11.96 -5.70 -2.85
CA PRO A 227 -12.77 -6.33 -1.81
C PRO A 227 -13.06 -5.43 -0.60
N GLY A 228 -12.05 -4.68 -0.13
CA GLY A 228 -12.11 -3.81 1.04
C GLY A 228 -12.52 -2.36 0.77
N GLY A 229 -12.92 -2.01 -0.45
CA GLY A 229 -13.38 -0.66 -0.81
C GLY A 229 -12.85 -0.15 -2.14
N GLU A 230 -12.88 1.16 -2.35
CA GLU A 230 -12.43 1.80 -3.59
C GLU A 230 -11.29 2.77 -3.33
N LEU A 231 -10.29 2.76 -4.22
CA LEU A 231 -9.21 3.75 -4.24
C LEU A 231 -9.25 4.49 -5.59
N GLU A 232 -9.30 5.82 -5.53
CA GLU A 232 -9.01 6.68 -6.67
C GLU A 232 -7.49 6.74 -6.83
N ALA A 233 -6.98 6.48 -8.02
CA ALA A 233 -5.56 6.46 -8.29
C ALA A 233 -5.24 7.25 -9.55
N THR A 234 -4.16 8.01 -9.48
CA THR A 234 -3.64 8.80 -10.59
C THR A 234 -2.23 8.34 -10.95
N ALA A 235 -1.94 8.21 -12.24
CA ALA A 235 -0.58 8.03 -12.73
C ALA A 235 -0.33 9.03 -13.88
N ASN A 236 0.69 9.86 -13.72
CA ASN A 236 1.10 10.81 -14.73
C ASN A 236 2.15 10.17 -15.65
N TYR A 237 1.95 10.28 -16.96
CA TYR A 237 2.84 9.77 -17.98
C TYR A 237 3.53 10.93 -18.70
N VAL A 238 4.83 11.05 -18.51
CA VAL A 238 5.66 12.13 -19.06
C VAL A 238 6.93 11.53 -19.66
N GLU A 239 7.30 11.93 -20.87
CA GLU A 239 8.57 11.50 -21.52
C GLU A 239 8.83 9.99 -21.50
N SER A 240 7.77 9.19 -21.73
CA SER A 240 7.83 7.72 -21.75
C SER A 240 8.05 7.02 -20.40
N LYS A 241 7.76 7.71 -19.29
CA LYS A 241 7.84 7.15 -17.94
C LYS A 241 6.70 7.64 -17.05
N ILE A 242 6.50 6.98 -15.92
CA ILE A 242 5.63 7.46 -14.85
C ILE A 242 6.44 8.39 -13.96
N ASP A 243 6.03 9.64 -13.83
CA ASP A 243 6.73 10.65 -13.02
C ASP A 243 6.05 10.94 -11.67
N LYS A 244 4.74 10.68 -11.57
CA LYS A 244 3.98 10.83 -10.33
C LYS A 244 2.84 9.81 -10.24
N ILE A 245 2.66 9.25 -9.05
CA ILE A 245 1.51 8.42 -8.69
C ILE A 245 0.89 8.96 -7.43
N THR A 246 -0.43 9.04 -7.37
CA THR A 246 -1.15 9.29 -6.12
C THR A 246 -2.27 8.29 -5.94
N ILE A 247 -2.54 7.94 -4.69
CA ILE A 247 -3.73 7.16 -4.31
C ILE A 247 -4.55 8.00 -3.34
N LYS A 248 -5.86 7.96 -3.48
CA LYS A 248 -6.80 8.69 -2.66
C LYS A 248 -7.97 7.78 -2.30
N GLY A 249 -8.42 7.87 -1.07
CA GLY A 249 -9.59 7.14 -0.62
C GLY A 249 -10.00 7.61 0.76
N THR A 250 -11.13 7.10 1.24
CA THR A 250 -11.55 7.38 2.61
C THR A 250 -10.70 6.62 3.61
N VAL A 251 -10.50 7.21 4.78
CA VAL A 251 -9.95 6.58 5.97
C VAL A 251 -10.89 6.88 7.12
N GLU A 252 -11.30 5.85 7.84
CA GLU A 252 -12.10 5.96 9.05
C GLU A 252 -11.26 5.59 10.26
N ILE A 253 -11.27 6.43 11.29
CA ILE A 253 -10.75 6.09 12.62
C ILE A 253 -11.86 5.35 13.36
N VAL A 254 -11.74 4.02 13.40
CA VAL A 254 -12.81 3.12 13.90
C VAL A 254 -12.79 2.93 15.41
N ALA A 255 -11.61 3.01 16.04
CA ALA A 255 -11.44 2.82 17.46
C ALA A 255 -10.11 3.44 17.96
N GLU A 256 -10.10 3.83 19.23
CA GLU A 256 -8.91 4.25 19.97
C GLU A 256 -9.00 3.65 21.38
N GLY A 257 -7.88 3.19 21.93
CA GLY A 257 -7.88 2.59 23.26
C GLY A 257 -6.51 2.08 23.71
N ILE A 258 -6.50 1.42 24.86
CA ILE A 258 -5.31 0.82 25.47
C ILE A 258 -5.43 -0.70 25.39
N VAL A 259 -4.40 -1.36 24.89
CA VAL A 259 -4.30 -2.82 24.85
C VAL A 259 -3.17 -3.28 25.77
N ASN A 260 -3.48 -4.21 26.66
CA ASN A 260 -2.48 -4.83 27.54
C ASN A 260 -1.95 -6.08 26.84
N VAL A 261 -0.67 -6.06 26.47
CA VAL A 261 -0.01 -7.19 25.81
C VAL A 261 0.93 -7.84 26.83
N ASN A 262 0.57 -9.05 27.28
CA ASN A 262 1.48 -9.87 28.08
C ASN A 262 2.52 -10.50 27.14
N LEU A 263 3.74 -9.94 27.16
CA LEU A 263 4.91 -10.39 26.40
C LEU A 263 5.72 -11.40 27.21
#